data_AF-A0A7W0FS78-F1
#
_entry.id   AF-A0A7W0FS78-F1
#
_cell.length_a   1.000
_cell.length_b   1.000
_cell.length_c   1.000
_cell.angle_alpha   90.00
_cell.angle_beta   90.00
_cell.angle_gamma   90.00
#
_symmetry.space_group_name_H-M   'P 1'
#
loop_
_entity.id
_entity.type
_entity.pdbx_description
1 polymer ?
#
loop_
_entity_poly.entity_id
_entity_poly.type
_entity_poly.pdbx_seq_one_letter_code
_entity_poly.pdbx_strand_id
1 'polypeptide(L)' 'CVTAVNWARAYNDGVAAPVVLASTNEAVLNIVPLAALREHAVDVPADPSSFEP' A
#
# COMPACT_ATOMS: atom_id res chain seq x y z
N CYS A 1 -9.75 1.88 4.90
CA CYS A 1 -8.53 2.03 5.72
C CYS A 1 -8.45 0.88 6.71
N VAL A 2 -7.28 0.26 6.84
CA VAL A 2 -6.98 -0.76 7.87
C VAL A 2 -5.93 -0.22 8.82
N THR A 3 -5.72 -0.86 9.97
CA THR A 3 -4.65 -0.45 10.90
C THR A 3 -3.30 -0.95 10.43
N ALA A 4 -2.26 -0.12 10.61
CA ALA A 4 -0.89 -0.45 10.21
C ALA A 4 -0.39 -1.77 10.82
N VAL A 5 -0.70 -2.01 12.10
CA VAL A 5 -0.30 -3.23 12.82
C VAL A 5 -0.96 -4.48 12.22
N ASN A 6 -2.24 -4.42 11.88
CA ASN A 6 -2.93 -5.59 11.29
C ASN A 6 -2.46 -5.84 9.86
N TRP A 7 -2.17 -4.79 9.10
CA TRP A 7 -1.56 -4.94 7.78
C TRP A 7 -0.17 -5.58 7.88
N ALA A 8 0.67 -5.16 8.84
CA ALA A 8 2.01 -5.73 9.06
C ALA A 8 1.96 -7.23 9.42
N ARG A 9 0.99 -7.64 10.24
CA ARG A 9 0.76 -9.07 10.56
C ARG A 9 0.42 -9.85 9.29
N ALA A 10 -0.54 -9.37 8.52
CA ALA A 10 -0.95 -10.01 7.27
C ALA A 10 0.21 -10.09 6.26
N TYR A 11 1.08 -9.08 6.18
CA TYR A 11 2.28 -9.10 5.35
C TYR A 11 3.26 -10.21 5.78
N ASN A 12 3.51 -10.35 7.09
CA ASN A 12 4.36 -11.42 7.61
C ASN A 12 3.75 -12.82 7.38
N ASP A 13 2.42 -12.91 7.36
CA ASP A 13 1.68 -14.14 7.05
C ASP A 13 1.54 -14.39 5.54
N GLY A 14 2.07 -13.52 4.68
CA GLY A 14 2.03 -13.65 3.21
C GLY A 14 0.66 -13.37 2.58
N VAL A 15 -0.24 -12.71 3.31
CA VAL A 15 -1.64 -12.45 2.90
C VAL A 15 -2.01 -10.97 3.06
N ALA A 16 -1.04 -10.06 2.89
CA ALA A 16 -1.29 -8.62 2.95
C ALA A 16 -2.30 -8.18 1.88
N ALA A 17 -3.18 -7.26 2.27
CA ALA A 17 -4.10 -6.63 1.35
C ALA A 17 -3.38 -5.61 0.44
N PRO A 18 -3.89 -5.36 -0.79
CA PRO A 18 -3.38 -4.31 -1.66
C PRO A 18 -3.37 -2.92 -0.98
N VAL A 19 -2.42 -2.09 -1.38
CA VAL A 19 -2.17 -0.76 -0.81
C VAL A 19 -2.43 0.30 -1.87
N VAL A 20 -3.17 1.35 -1.50
CA VAL A 20 -3.25 2.60 -2.27
C VAL A 20 -2.32 3.59 -1.57
N LEU A 21 -1.10 3.77 -2.08
CA LEU A 21 -0.06 4.60 -1.48
C LEU A 21 -0.51 6.06 -1.40
N ALA A 22 -1.18 6.57 -2.42
CA ALA A 22 -1.70 7.95 -2.46
C ALA A 22 -2.72 8.23 -1.33
N SER A 23 -3.33 7.18 -0.78
CA SER A 23 -4.30 7.24 0.34
C SER A 23 -3.76 6.66 1.64
N THR A 24 -2.45 6.41 1.74
CA THR A 24 -1.82 5.83 2.94
C THR A 24 -1.06 6.90 3.72
N ASN A 25 -1.34 7.02 5.01
CA ASN A 25 -0.69 8.02 5.86
C ASN A 25 0.79 7.68 6.10
N GLU A 26 1.68 8.67 5.98
CA GLU A 26 3.13 8.51 6.15
C GLU A 26 3.55 7.94 7.53
N ALA A 27 2.74 8.14 8.59
CA ALA A 27 3.03 7.59 9.92
C ALA A 27 3.04 6.05 9.95
N VAL A 28 2.50 5.38 8.91
CA VAL A 28 2.62 3.93 8.73
C VAL A 28 4.09 3.48 8.68
N LEU A 29 5.01 4.35 8.23
CA LEU A 29 6.41 4.04 8.04
C LEU A 29 7.17 3.79 9.35
N ASN A 30 6.57 4.13 10.49
CA ASN A 30 7.07 3.76 11.82
C ASN A 30 6.86 2.26 12.14
N ILE A 31 6.02 1.56 11.36
CA ILE A 31 5.62 0.17 11.61
C ILE A 31 5.94 -0.72 10.40
N VAL A 32 5.76 -0.21 9.19
CA VAL A 32 5.91 -0.96 7.94
C VAL A 32 6.89 -0.25 7.01
N PRO A 33 7.94 -0.91 6.50
CA PRO A 33 8.86 -0.31 5.54
C PRO A 33 8.18 0.11 4.23
N LEU A 34 8.59 1.23 3.63
CA LEU A 34 8.05 1.71 2.35
C LEU A 34 8.16 0.67 1.23
N ALA A 35 9.22 -0.15 1.23
CA ALA A 35 9.41 -1.22 0.25
C ALA A 35 8.27 -2.25 0.28
N ALA A 36 7.84 -2.67 1.49
CA ALA A 36 6.73 -3.62 1.65
C ALA A 36 5.40 -3.04 1.15
N LEU A 37 5.16 -1.75 1.40
CA LEU A 37 3.98 -1.05 0.89
C LEU A 37 3.99 -0.93 -0.64
N ARG A 38 5.16 -0.62 -1.22
CA ARG A 38 5.35 -0.52 -2.68
C ARG A 38 5.15 -1.85 -3.39
N GLU A 39 5.59 -2.95 -2.78
CA GLU A 39 5.38 -4.30 -3.31
C GLU A 39 3.88 -4.63 -3.50
N HIS A 40 3.03 -4.07 -2.63
CA HIS A 40 1.58 -4.31 -2.65
C HIS A 40 0.79 -3.14 -3.23
N ALA A 41 1.46 -2.16 -3.84
CA ALA A 41 0.81 -0.94 -4.33
C ALA A 41 -0.04 -1.20 -5.58
N VAL A 42 -1.25 -0.64 -5.60
CA VAL A 42 -2.21 -0.71 -6.73
C VAL A 42 -2.64 0.67 -7.20
N ASP A 43 -1.87 1.70 -6.89
CA ASP A 43 -2.16 3.07 -7.33
C ASP A 43 -2.28 3.15 -8.86
N VAL A 44 -3.31 3.85 -9.30
CA VAL A 44 -3.48 4.23 -10.69
C VAL A 44 -2.90 5.63 -10.92
N PRO A 45 -2.50 5.98 -12.15
CA PRO A 45 -2.15 7.33 -12.51
C PRO A 45 -3.24 8.32 -12.09
N ALA A 46 -2.82 9.53 -11.70
CA ALA A 46 -3.74 10.60 -11.30
C ALA A 46 -4.68 11.02 -12.44
N ASP A 47 -4.23 10.89 -13.69
CA ASP A 47 -5.07 11.08 -14.88
C ASP A 47 -5.39 9.71 -15.51
N PRO A 48 -6.65 9.25 -15.48
CA PRO A 48 -7.08 8.01 -16.14
C PRO A 48 -6.80 7.99 -17.65
N SER A 49 -6.67 9.16 -18.29
CA SER A 49 -6.38 9.27 -19.73
C SER A 49 -4.94 8.88 -20.08
N SER A 50 -4.07 8.70 -19.07
CA SER A 50 -2.67 8.31 -19.25
C SER A 50 -2.47 6.80 -19.40
N PHE A 51 -3.54 6.00 -19.27
CA PHE A 51 -3.50 4.60 -19.70
C PHE A 51 -3.58 4.53 -21.23
N GLU A 52 -2.48 4.15 -21.89
CA GLU A 52 -2.53 3.76 -23.30
C GLU A 52 -3.29 2.41 -23.43
N PRO A 53 -4.12 2.25 -24.49
CA PRO A 53 -4.92 1.05 -24.72
C PRO A 53 -4.11 -0.17 -25.18
#